data_AF-A0A7S1J5Q0-F1
#
_entry.id   AF-A0A7S1J5Q0-F1
#
_cell.length_a   1.000
_cell.length_b   1.000
_cell.length_c   1.000
_cell.angle_alpha   90.00
_cell.angle_beta   90.00
_cell.angle_gamma   90.00
#
_symmetry.space_group_name_H-M   'P 1'
#
loop_
_entity.id
_entity.type
_entity.pdbx_description
1 polymer ?
#
loop_
_entity_poly.entity_id
_entity_poly.type
_entity_poly.pdbx_seq_one_letter_code
_entity_poly.pdbx_strand_id
1 'polypeptide(L)'
;VVGMTRSQWRSEGKLRSLGVPDSFEEFALAIHVYTLQEPSIYEVLSQVMSCPDRRVQGGGISEALQACVPYIRFLNEALQRLPERFVYRGRVYRGVKWVFPSPERHDPVAYFKAGATILWYEFKSTSTRKEVMSRPNFCGPQAGPRTIFTVDAVRGYRIA
;
A
#
# COMPACT_ATOMS: atom_id res chain seq x y z
N VAL A 1 -11.99 -11.97 -4.36
CA VAL A 1 -12.20 -11.29 -3.05
C VAL A 1 -12.85 -9.92 -3.20
N VAL A 2 -12.92 -9.34 -4.40
CA VAL A 2 -13.70 -8.10 -4.62
C VAL A 2 -15.19 -8.43 -4.51
N GLY A 3 -15.92 -7.68 -3.68
CA GLY A 3 -17.39 -7.75 -3.60
C GLY A 3 -17.98 -8.65 -2.52
N MET A 4 -17.20 -9.22 -1.60
CA MET A 4 -17.78 -9.99 -0.50
C MET A 4 -18.25 -9.08 0.64
N THR A 5 -19.50 -9.26 1.07
CA THR A 5 -20.05 -8.59 2.25
C THR A 5 -19.48 -9.20 3.54
N ARG A 6 -19.61 -8.46 4.65
CA ARG A 6 -19.28 -8.96 6.00
C ARG A 6 -20.04 -10.26 6.32
N SER A 7 -21.30 -10.36 5.92
CA SER A 7 -22.11 -11.57 6.13
C SER A 7 -21.55 -12.77 5.38
N GLN A 8 -21.09 -12.58 4.13
CA GLN A 8 -20.46 -13.64 3.34
C GLN A 8 -19.14 -14.12 3.95
N TRP A 9 -18.31 -13.20 4.47
CA TRP A 9 -17.07 -13.58 5.17
C TRP A 9 -17.32 -14.48 6.38
N ARG A 10 -18.37 -14.16 7.16
CA ARG A 10 -18.77 -14.95 8.32
C ARG A 10 -19.34 -16.31 7.92
N SER A 11 -20.26 -16.35 6.96
CA SER A 11 -20.89 -17.60 6.52
C SER A 11 -19.88 -18.58 5.92
N GLU A 12 -18.87 -18.08 5.22
CA GLU A 12 -17.82 -18.91 4.61
C GLU A 12 -16.68 -19.27 5.57
N GLY A 13 -16.70 -18.77 6.82
CA GLY A 13 -15.64 -19.05 7.79
C GLY A 13 -14.25 -18.62 7.29
N LYS A 14 -14.18 -17.53 6.52
CA LYS A 14 -12.99 -17.17 5.75
C LYS A 14 -11.76 -16.94 6.64
N LEU A 15 -11.93 -16.29 7.78
CA LEU A 15 -10.84 -16.08 8.74
C LEU A 15 -10.27 -17.40 9.24
N ARG A 16 -11.15 -18.34 9.60
CA ARG A 16 -10.76 -19.70 10.02
C ARG A 16 -10.02 -20.44 8.91
N SER A 17 -10.46 -20.32 7.65
CA SER A 17 -9.74 -20.92 6.50
C SER A 17 -8.34 -20.35 6.31
N LEU A 18 -8.13 -19.08 6.69
CA LEU A 18 -6.83 -18.41 6.70
C LEU A 18 -6.05 -18.65 7.99
N GLY A 19 -6.58 -19.46 8.92
CA GLY A 19 -6.04 -19.77 10.25
C GLY A 19 -6.06 -18.60 11.23
N VAL A 20 -6.89 -17.59 11.00
CA VAL A 20 -7.00 -16.35 11.78
C VAL A 20 -8.25 -16.45 12.68
N PRO A 21 -8.19 -16.06 13.97
CA PRO A 21 -9.35 -16.10 14.85
C PRO A 21 -10.44 -15.13 14.41
N ASP A 22 -11.70 -15.44 14.73
CA ASP A 22 -12.84 -14.58 14.38
C ASP A 22 -12.76 -13.20 15.06
N SER A 23 -12.08 -13.10 16.21
CA SER A 23 -11.80 -11.82 16.88
C SER A 23 -10.93 -10.86 16.06
N PHE A 24 -10.30 -11.33 14.98
CA PHE A 24 -9.51 -10.52 14.06
C PHE A 24 -10.36 -9.87 12.96
N GLU A 25 -11.68 -10.08 12.95
CA GLU A 25 -12.56 -9.67 11.85
C GLU A 25 -12.39 -8.19 11.50
N GLU A 26 -12.42 -7.28 12.48
CA GLU A 26 -12.30 -5.84 12.22
C GLU A 26 -10.94 -5.46 11.61
N PHE A 27 -9.85 -6.09 12.02
CA PHE A 27 -8.53 -5.88 11.43
C PHE A 27 -8.47 -6.41 10.00
N ALA A 28 -9.03 -7.60 9.75
CA ALA A 28 -9.07 -8.16 8.41
C ALA A 28 -9.98 -7.34 7.47
N LEU A 29 -11.08 -6.78 7.97
CA LEU A 29 -11.93 -5.87 7.23
C LEU A 29 -11.20 -4.56 6.89
N ALA A 30 -10.44 -3.98 7.83
CA ALA A 30 -9.63 -2.79 7.56
C ALA A 30 -8.62 -3.03 6.43
N ILE A 31 -7.88 -4.15 6.50
CA ILE A 31 -6.94 -4.56 5.45
C ILE A 31 -7.67 -4.78 4.13
N HIS A 32 -8.82 -5.48 4.16
CA HIS A 32 -9.59 -5.77 2.96
C HIS A 32 -10.07 -4.50 2.27
N VAL A 33 -10.66 -3.56 3.02
CA VAL A 33 -11.14 -2.27 2.51
C VAL A 33 -10.00 -1.47 1.88
N TYR A 34 -8.79 -1.51 2.46
CA TYR A 34 -7.60 -0.88 1.86
C TYR A 34 -7.22 -1.49 0.49
N THR A 35 -7.60 -2.74 0.21
CA THR A 35 -7.32 -3.39 -1.08
C THR A 35 -8.41 -3.25 -2.14
N LEU A 36 -9.56 -2.66 -1.78
CA LEU A 36 -10.67 -2.49 -2.71
C LEU A 36 -10.36 -1.44 -3.77
N GLN A 37 -10.89 -1.66 -4.98
CA GLN A 37 -10.90 -0.67 -6.04
C GLN A 37 -12.04 0.33 -5.84
N GLU A 38 -13.19 -0.13 -5.36
CA GLU A 38 -14.34 0.70 -5.05
C GLU A 38 -14.94 0.23 -3.72
N PRO A 39 -15.02 1.11 -2.69
CA PRO A 39 -14.41 2.44 -2.62
C PRO A 39 -12.87 2.37 -2.58
N SER A 40 -12.18 3.29 -3.27
CA SER A 40 -10.70 3.32 -3.35
C SER A 40 -10.06 4.01 -2.14
N ILE A 41 -10.22 3.44 -0.94
CA ILE A 41 -9.67 4.02 0.30
C ILE A 41 -8.14 4.20 0.22
N TYR A 42 -7.43 3.31 -0.47
CA TYR A 42 -5.99 3.46 -0.66
C TYR A 42 -5.59 4.71 -1.44
N GLU A 43 -6.42 5.17 -2.38
CA GLU A 43 -6.14 6.36 -3.18
C GLU A 43 -6.29 7.61 -2.33
N VAL A 44 -7.39 7.70 -1.57
CA VAL A 44 -7.63 8.78 -0.62
C VAL A 44 -6.47 8.88 0.37
N LEU A 45 -6.08 7.76 0.98
CA LEU A 45 -4.96 7.72 1.92
C LEU A 45 -3.63 8.11 1.25
N SER A 46 -3.33 7.55 0.08
CA SER A 46 -2.09 7.87 -0.63
C SER A 46 -2.02 9.37 -0.93
N GLN A 47 -3.11 9.97 -1.40
CA GLN A 47 -3.20 11.38 -1.74
C GLN A 47 -2.97 12.28 -0.53
N VAL A 48 -3.67 12.04 0.59
CA VAL A 48 -3.51 12.89 1.79
C VAL A 48 -2.13 12.73 2.45
N MET A 49 -1.54 11.53 2.39
CA MET A 49 -0.23 11.26 2.97
C MET A 49 0.93 11.78 2.10
N SER A 50 0.76 11.84 0.77
CA SER A 50 1.75 12.37 -0.16
C SER A 50 1.58 13.86 -0.48
N CYS A 51 0.52 14.50 0.04
CA CYS A 51 0.26 15.93 -0.19
C CYS A 51 1.41 16.80 0.36
N PRO A 52 1.96 17.75 -0.42
CA PRO A 52 2.97 18.70 0.07
C PRO A 52 2.48 19.50 1.30
N ASP A 53 1.21 19.88 1.30
CA ASP A 53 0.57 20.66 2.36
C ASP A 53 0.06 19.80 3.54
N ARG A 54 0.52 18.54 3.63
CA ARG A 54 0.15 17.65 4.75
C ARG A 54 0.59 18.18 6.12
N ARG A 55 1.53 19.14 6.15
CA ARG A 55 1.98 19.85 7.36
C ARG A 55 1.53 21.30 7.27
N VAL A 56 0.91 21.80 8.32
CA VAL A 56 0.48 23.20 8.41
C VAL A 56 1.62 24.06 8.97
N GLN A 57 1.74 25.30 8.51
CA GLN A 57 2.69 26.27 9.07
C GLN A 57 2.38 26.48 10.56
N GLY A 58 3.41 26.40 11.42
CA GLY A 58 3.25 26.48 12.88
C GLY A 58 3.16 25.13 13.60
N GLY A 59 3.23 24.01 12.88
CA GLY A 59 3.19 22.66 13.44
C GLY A 59 1.81 22.03 13.33
N GLY A 60 1.77 20.69 13.20
CA GLY A 60 0.52 19.93 13.00
C GLY A 60 0.39 19.33 11.60
N ILE A 61 -0.77 18.73 11.34
CA ILE A 61 -1.14 18.06 10.09
C ILE A 61 -2.37 18.71 9.48
N SER A 62 -2.55 18.59 8.16
CA SER A 62 -3.75 19.10 7.48
C SER A 62 -5.03 18.43 8.01
N GLU A 63 -6.16 19.14 7.92
CA GLU A 63 -7.47 18.62 8.33
C GLU A 63 -7.82 17.29 7.61
N ALA A 64 -7.53 17.21 6.31
CA ALA A 64 -7.73 15.99 5.52
C ALA A 64 -6.88 14.81 6.03
N LEU A 65 -5.61 15.05 6.39
CA LEU A 65 -4.78 14.01 6.98
C LEU A 65 -5.29 13.65 8.37
N GLN A 66 -5.68 14.63 9.19
CA GLN A 66 -6.24 14.43 10.53
C GLN A 66 -7.50 13.56 10.50
N ALA A 67 -8.40 13.77 9.55
CA ALA A 67 -9.58 12.94 9.33
C ALA A 67 -9.23 11.48 8.99
N CYS A 68 -8.09 11.25 8.34
CA CYS A 68 -7.62 9.92 7.97
C CYS A 68 -6.79 9.22 9.07
N VAL A 69 -6.26 9.96 10.05
CA VAL A 69 -5.37 9.42 11.10
C VAL A 69 -5.99 8.22 11.83
N PRO A 70 -7.28 8.21 12.25
CA PRO A 70 -7.86 7.07 12.94
C PRO A 70 -7.76 5.78 12.12
N TYR A 71 -8.11 5.83 10.83
CA TYR A 71 -8.02 4.67 9.95
C TYR A 71 -6.58 4.29 9.61
N ILE A 72 -5.67 5.26 9.39
CA ILE A 72 -4.23 4.99 9.21
C ILE A 72 -3.65 4.23 10.41
N ARG A 73 -3.96 4.69 11.63
CA ARG A 73 -3.54 4.02 12.87
C ARG A 73 -4.13 2.63 12.98
N PHE A 74 -5.42 2.48 12.70
CA PHE A 74 -6.11 1.20 12.77
C PHE A 74 -5.57 0.19 11.74
N LEU A 75 -5.33 0.61 10.50
CA LEU A 75 -4.73 -0.21 9.45
C LEU A 75 -3.30 -0.62 9.81
N ASN A 76 -2.50 0.30 10.36
CA ASN A 76 -1.16 -0.02 10.83
C ASN A 76 -1.19 -1.08 11.95
N GLU A 77 -2.07 -0.92 12.94
CA GLU A 77 -2.26 -1.92 14.00
C GLU A 77 -2.73 -3.27 13.42
N ALA A 78 -3.69 -3.25 12.51
CA ALA A 78 -4.21 -4.45 11.84
C ALA A 78 -3.09 -5.24 11.15
N LEU A 79 -2.21 -4.55 10.41
CA LEU A 79 -1.06 -5.17 9.76
C LEU A 79 -0.07 -5.73 10.77
N GLN A 80 0.24 -4.99 11.84
CA GLN A 80 1.18 -5.43 12.89
C GLN A 80 0.67 -6.64 13.68
N ARG A 81 -0.65 -6.81 13.80
CA ARG A 81 -1.30 -7.93 14.49
C ARG A 81 -1.42 -9.19 13.63
N LEU A 82 -1.10 -9.13 12.33
CA LEU A 82 -1.15 -10.31 11.47
C LEU A 82 -0.23 -11.42 12.00
N PRO A 83 -0.65 -12.69 11.99
CA PRO A 83 0.21 -13.81 12.36
C PRO A 83 1.51 -13.85 11.54
N GLU A 84 2.60 -14.36 12.13
CA GLU A 84 3.94 -14.38 11.48
C GLU A 84 3.94 -15.06 10.10
N ARG A 85 3.05 -16.02 9.84
CA ARG A 85 2.91 -16.65 8.51
C ARG A 85 2.53 -15.68 7.38
N PHE A 86 1.98 -14.51 7.72
CA PHE A 86 1.70 -13.43 6.77
C PHE A 86 2.88 -12.47 6.61
N VAL A 87 3.93 -12.57 7.44
CA VAL A 87 5.13 -11.76 7.27
C VAL A 87 5.92 -12.31 6.09
N TYR A 88 6.12 -11.45 5.09
CA TYR A 88 6.91 -11.76 3.91
C TYR A 88 8.30 -11.13 4.02
N ARG A 89 9.31 -11.91 3.63
CA ARG A 89 10.70 -11.50 3.48
C ARG A 89 11.17 -11.94 2.11
N GLY A 90 11.85 -11.05 1.39
CA GLY A 90 12.36 -11.32 0.05
C GLY A 90 11.94 -10.28 -0.97
N ARG A 91 12.19 -10.59 -2.24
CA ARG A 91 12.02 -9.64 -3.34
C ARG A 91 10.55 -9.35 -3.63
N VAL A 92 10.24 -8.07 -3.81
CA VAL A 92 8.96 -7.56 -4.31
C VAL A 92 9.18 -6.47 -5.35
N TYR A 93 8.13 -6.21 -6.12
CA TYR A 93 8.10 -5.24 -7.19
C TYR A 93 7.04 -4.18 -6.92
N ARG A 94 7.34 -2.92 -7.25
CA ARG A 94 6.39 -1.82 -7.25
C ARG A 94 6.53 -0.98 -8.51
N GLY A 95 5.43 -0.86 -9.25
CA GLY A 95 5.34 -0.05 -10.46
C GLY A 95 4.73 1.31 -10.14
N VAL A 96 5.27 2.35 -10.76
CA VAL A 96 4.69 3.70 -10.77
C VAL A 96 4.67 4.24 -12.20
N LYS A 97 3.65 5.04 -12.53
CA LYS A 97 3.52 5.75 -13.82
C LYS A 97 4.30 7.07 -13.79
N TRP A 98 5.56 6.99 -13.41
CA TRP A 98 6.47 8.12 -13.26
C TRP A 98 7.89 7.71 -13.60
N VAL A 99 8.69 8.66 -14.08
CA VAL A 99 10.14 8.52 -14.24
C VAL A 99 10.84 9.62 -13.47
N PHE A 100 11.98 9.28 -12.88
CA PHE A 100 12.69 10.17 -11.98
C PHE A 100 13.88 10.85 -12.66
N PRO A 101 14.23 12.09 -12.25
CA PRO A 101 13.46 12.98 -11.37
C PRO A 101 12.12 13.44 -11.96
N SER A 102 12.05 13.64 -13.27
CA SER A 102 10.84 14.08 -13.98
C SER A 102 10.72 13.46 -15.38
N PRO A 103 9.54 13.52 -16.02
CA PRO A 103 9.33 13.07 -17.40
C PRO A 103 10.25 13.75 -18.43
N GLU A 104 10.60 15.02 -18.21
CA GLU A 104 11.42 15.83 -19.13
C GLU A 104 12.92 15.53 -18.97
N ARG A 105 13.34 15.06 -17.79
CA ARG A 105 14.74 14.75 -17.48
C ARG A 105 14.80 13.42 -16.73
N HIS A 106 15.03 12.34 -17.48
CA HIS A 106 15.21 11.01 -16.91
C HIS A 106 16.68 10.75 -16.53
N ASP A 107 16.98 10.81 -15.23
CA ASP A 107 18.29 10.49 -14.67
C ASP A 107 18.12 9.84 -13.29
N PRO A 108 17.74 8.55 -13.25
CA PRO A 108 17.49 7.85 -12.00
C PRO A 108 18.76 7.59 -11.21
N VAL A 109 19.94 7.55 -11.86
CA VAL A 109 21.22 7.29 -11.19
C VAL A 109 21.64 8.49 -10.35
N ALA A 110 21.52 9.71 -10.88
CA ALA A 110 21.80 10.92 -10.11
C ALA A 110 20.74 11.19 -9.05
N TYR A 111 19.47 10.85 -9.33
CA TYR A 111 18.35 11.04 -8.40
C TYR A 111 18.40 10.08 -7.22
N PHE A 112 18.61 8.78 -7.48
CA PHE A 112 18.71 7.73 -6.47
C PHE A 112 20.18 7.39 -6.19
N LYS A 113 20.86 8.29 -5.47
CA LYS A 113 22.27 8.11 -5.10
C LYS A 113 22.46 6.82 -4.31
N ALA A 114 23.45 6.02 -4.71
CA ALA A 114 23.83 4.82 -3.97
C ALA A 114 24.17 5.17 -2.50
N GLY A 115 23.67 4.37 -1.57
CA GLY A 115 23.81 4.60 -0.12
C GLY A 115 22.83 5.62 0.47
N ALA A 116 22.01 6.30 -0.35
CA ALA A 116 20.98 7.19 0.17
C ALA A 116 19.78 6.42 0.74
N THR A 117 19.19 6.96 1.81
CA THR A 117 17.95 6.46 2.38
C THR A 117 16.75 7.15 1.74
N ILE A 118 15.84 6.37 1.18
CA ILE A 118 14.58 6.87 0.63
C ILE A 118 13.47 6.54 1.63
N LEU A 119 12.66 7.54 1.98
CA LEU A 119 11.53 7.39 2.88
C LEU A 119 10.22 7.57 2.11
N TRP A 120 9.37 6.54 2.17
CA TRP A 120 7.96 6.66 1.81
C TRP A 120 7.16 6.90 3.08
N TYR A 121 6.30 7.91 3.06
CA TYR A 121 5.51 8.31 4.22
C TYR A 121 4.12 7.67 4.21
N GLU A 122 3.77 7.01 3.11
CA GLU A 122 2.51 6.34 2.84
C GLU A 122 2.69 4.82 2.73
N PHE A 123 1.62 4.07 2.94
CA PHE A 123 1.62 2.63 2.72
C PHE A 123 1.92 2.29 1.25
N LYS A 124 2.81 1.31 1.05
CA LYS A 124 3.23 0.88 -0.29
C LYS A 124 2.79 -0.54 -0.57
N SER A 125 1.79 -0.67 -1.44
CA SER A 125 1.45 -1.95 -2.07
C SER A 125 2.57 -2.38 -3.02
N THR A 126 2.93 -3.66 -2.95
CA THR A 126 3.95 -4.31 -3.77
C THR A 126 3.45 -5.71 -4.18
N SER A 127 4.13 -6.35 -5.12
CA SER A 127 3.80 -7.73 -5.53
C SER A 127 5.06 -8.58 -5.64
N THR A 128 4.95 -9.87 -5.31
CA THR A 128 6.00 -10.87 -5.58
C THR A 128 6.09 -11.23 -7.06
N ARG A 129 5.07 -10.87 -7.85
CA ARG A 129 4.91 -11.21 -9.26
C ARG A 129 5.23 -10.00 -10.12
N LYS A 130 6.33 -10.03 -10.87
CA LYS A 130 6.76 -8.91 -11.71
C LYS A 130 5.74 -8.57 -12.80
N GLU A 131 5.02 -9.56 -13.31
CA GLU A 131 3.97 -9.40 -14.30
C GLU A 131 2.79 -8.55 -13.81
N VAL A 132 2.60 -8.40 -12.49
CA VAL A 132 1.56 -7.52 -11.93
C VAL A 132 1.82 -6.04 -12.26
N MET A 133 3.07 -5.67 -12.55
CA MET A 133 3.45 -4.29 -12.84
C MET A 133 2.82 -3.77 -14.15
N SER A 134 2.37 -4.64 -15.06
CA SER A 134 1.65 -4.24 -16.28
C SER A 134 0.17 -3.93 -16.06
N ARG A 135 -0.38 -4.17 -14.85
CA ARG A 135 -1.79 -3.88 -14.56
C ARG A 135 -2.05 -2.37 -14.49
N PRO A 136 -3.28 -1.91 -14.81
CA PRO A 136 -3.64 -0.49 -14.86
C PRO A 136 -3.28 0.33 -13.61
N ASN A 137 -3.30 -0.27 -12.41
CA ASN A 137 -3.02 0.42 -11.15
C ASN A 137 -1.53 0.56 -10.82
N PHE A 138 -0.65 -0.09 -11.61
CA PHE A 138 0.80 0.03 -11.52
C PHE A 138 1.33 0.79 -12.74
N CYS A 139 2.19 0.20 -13.57
CA CYS A 139 2.67 0.88 -14.77
C CYS A 139 1.62 0.91 -15.88
N GLY A 140 0.64 0.00 -15.86
CA GLY A 140 -0.37 -0.14 -16.90
C GLY A 140 0.18 -0.75 -18.21
N PRO A 141 -0.74 -1.13 -19.13
CA PRO A 141 -0.37 -1.74 -20.41
C PRO A 141 0.06 -0.70 -21.46
N GLN A 142 -0.30 0.57 -21.27
CA GLN A 142 -0.04 1.64 -22.22
C GLN A 142 1.44 2.03 -22.23
N ALA A 143 1.95 2.50 -23.37
CA ALA A 143 3.28 3.08 -23.45
C ALA A 143 3.34 4.40 -22.68
N GLY A 144 4.47 4.67 -22.03
CA GLY A 144 4.69 5.92 -21.30
C GLY A 144 5.77 5.82 -20.22
N PRO A 145 6.09 6.95 -19.56
CA PRO A 145 7.05 7.01 -18.47
C PRO A 145 6.65 6.10 -17.30
N ARG A 146 7.55 5.21 -16.89
CA ARG A 146 7.31 4.25 -15.81
C ARG A 146 8.59 3.84 -15.11
N THR A 147 8.46 3.54 -13.83
CA THR A 147 9.54 3.00 -12.99
C THR A 147 9.04 1.75 -12.30
N ILE A 148 9.86 0.69 -12.31
CA ILE A 148 9.65 -0.50 -11.49
C ILE A 148 10.74 -0.53 -10.43
N PHE A 149 10.34 -0.33 -9.17
CA PHE A 149 11.20 -0.57 -8.03
C PHE A 149 11.29 -2.08 -7.79
N THR A 150 12.52 -2.56 -7.62
CA THR A 150 12.79 -3.89 -7.05
C THR A 150 13.25 -3.66 -5.62
N VAL A 151 12.50 -4.22 -4.66
CA VAL A 151 12.76 -4.02 -3.24
C VAL A 151 12.99 -5.38 -2.60
N ASP A 152 14.13 -5.54 -1.93
CA ASP A 152 14.37 -6.70 -1.09
C ASP A 152 13.77 -6.40 0.30
N ALA A 153 12.53 -6.85 0.50
CA ALA A 153 11.76 -6.53 1.69
C ALA A 153 12.27 -7.33 2.90
N VAL A 154 12.73 -6.62 3.93
CA VAL A 154 13.12 -7.23 5.22
C VAL A 154 11.91 -7.57 6.09
N ARG A 155 10.80 -6.84 5.89
CA ARG A 155 9.51 -7.08 6.54
C ARG A 155 8.39 -6.44 5.70
N GLY A 156 7.54 -7.28 5.10
CA GLY A 156 6.28 -6.88 4.49
C GLY A 156 5.14 -7.79 4.97
N TYR A 157 3.91 -7.49 4.59
CA TYR A 157 2.74 -8.32 4.90
C TYR A 157 2.12 -8.86 3.61
N ARG A 158 2.03 -10.18 3.48
CA ARG A 158 1.38 -10.87 2.36
C ARG A 158 -0.13 -10.96 2.64
N ILE A 159 -0.89 -10.00 2.12
CA ILE A 159 -2.32 -9.84 2.42
C ILE A 159 -3.25 -10.18 1.23
N ALA A 160 -2.69 -10.68 0.12
CA ALA A 160 -3.39 -11.08 -1.10
C ALA A 160 -2.66 -12.22 -1.81
#